data_AF-A0A515LCB2-F1
#
_entry.id   AF-A0A515LCB2-F1
#
_cell.length_a   1.000
_cell.length_b   1.000
_cell.length_c   1.000
_cell.angle_alpha   90.00
_cell.angle_beta   90.00
_cell.angle_gamma   90.00
#
_symmetry.space_group_name_H-M   'P 1'
#
loop_
_entity.id
_entity.type
_entity.pdbx_description
1 polymer ?
#
loop_
_entity_poly.entity_id
_entity_poly.type
_entity_poly.pdbx_seq_one_letter_code
_entity_poly.pdbx_strand_id
1 'polypeptide(L)'
;MARKFLYFVAIVIFLVIAGAIALNLWSKEATELAFVPRSEFTAQPALDSNAYADPAMWYARPGMGAADPVRFVPQGAPTPAAADAAKFAVFFVHPTSYIRPAIGADAPWNAPIGDSDAETRARLFLRGMASPFAAADEVWAPKYRQAVIGAFLTDKAEANQALDLAYRDVAQAFDFFVATAPKDEPIVLAGHSQGALMVLRLLREKVIGTPLAQRIAMVYPVGWPVSVEHDLPALGLPACATPDQAGCIATWSSFAEPADPALLFERFTATPGFDGQPRGDGAIVCTNPLTGTQGGTAPAEANLGTLKPASDFSTGELIVGAVAARCDPDTGLLLIGDPPDLGPGVLPGNNYHVYDIPLFWANLKADVARRLAAWKPAT
;
A
#
# COMPACT_ATOMS: atom_id res chain seq x y z
N MET A 1 2.72 54.85 17.79
CA MET A 1 3.51 53.61 17.59
C MET A 1 2.61 52.36 17.76
N ALA A 2 1.94 52.19 18.91
CA ALA A 2 1.05 51.05 19.17
C ALA A 2 -0.06 50.81 18.11
N ARG A 3 -0.75 51.86 17.63
CA ARG A 3 -1.81 51.71 16.61
C ARG A 3 -1.32 51.12 15.28
N LYS A 4 -0.13 51.54 14.81
CA LYS A 4 0.47 51.00 13.57
C LYS A 4 0.92 49.54 13.76
N PHE A 5 1.44 49.21 14.94
CA PHE A 5 1.79 47.85 15.31
C PHE A 5 0.56 46.93 15.36
N LEU A 6 -0.54 47.39 15.96
CA LEU A 6 -1.80 46.63 15.99
C LEU A 6 -2.39 46.41 14.59
N TYR A 7 -2.33 47.40 13.70
CA TYR A 7 -2.74 47.20 12.30
C TYR A 7 -1.85 46.19 11.58
N PHE A 8 -0.53 46.22 11.79
CA PHE A 8 0.37 45.23 11.23
C PHE A 8 0.03 43.81 11.73
N VAL A 9 -0.15 43.63 13.04
CA VAL A 9 -0.53 42.34 13.63
C VAL A 9 -1.88 41.86 13.09
N ALA A 10 -2.87 42.74 12.99
CA ALA A 10 -4.19 42.39 12.43
C ALA A 10 -4.10 41.97 10.95
N ILE A 11 -3.27 42.64 10.15
CA ILE A 11 -3.04 42.27 8.74
C ILE A 11 -2.36 40.90 8.66
N VAL A 12 -1.33 40.64 9.48
CA VAL A 12 -0.65 39.33 9.52
C VAL A 12 -1.62 38.23 9.91
N ILE A 13 -2.42 38.42 10.96
CA ILE A 13 -3.45 37.46 11.39
C ILE A 13 -4.47 37.22 10.27
N PHE A 14 -4.95 38.29 9.62
CA PHE A 14 -5.87 38.18 8.49
C PHE A 14 -5.26 37.39 7.33
N LEU A 15 -3.99 37.64 6.97
CA LEU A 15 -3.30 36.89 5.92
C LEU A 15 -3.09 35.42 6.28
N VAL A 16 -2.79 35.11 7.54
CA VAL A 16 -2.67 33.73 8.03
C VAL A 16 -4.03 33.03 7.97
N ILE A 17 -5.10 33.68 8.43
CA ILE A 17 -6.45 33.12 8.38
C ILE A 17 -6.91 32.93 6.93
N ALA A 18 -6.75 33.95 6.09
CA ALA A 18 -7.09 33.87 4.66
C ALA A 18 -6.27 32.80 3.94
N GLY A 19 -4.98 32.65 4.26
CA GLY A 19 -4.13 31.58 3.76
C GLY A 19 -4.58 30.20 4.22
N ALA A 20 -4.95 30.04 5.49
CA ALA A 20 -5.45 28.77 6.02
C ALA A 20 -6.82 28.39 5.45
N ILE A 21 -7.70 29.36 5.23
CA ILE A 21 -8.98 29.18 4.53
C ILE A 21 -8.71 28.78 3.07
N ALA A 22 -7.80 29.48 2.39
CA ALA A 22 -7.44 29.16 1.01
C ALA A 22 -6.86 27.75 0.88
N LEU A 23 -5.94 27.36 1.77
CA LEU A 23 -5.38 26.01 1.78
C LEU A 23 -6.42 24.94 2.12
N ASN A 24 -7.46 25.25 2.90
CA ASN A 24 -8.58 24.32 3.12
C ASN A 24 -9.45 24.19 1.87
N LEU A 25 -9.82 25.31 1.25
CA LEU A 25 -10.71 25.34 0.08
C LEU A 25 -10.04 24.78 -1.19
N TRP A 26 -8.75 25.01 -1.36
CA TRP A 26 -7.96 24.61 -2.54
C TRP A 26 -6.85 23.60 -2.19
N SER A 27 -7.08 22.77 -1.17
CA SER A 27 -6.10 21.77 -0.71
C SER A 27 -5.67 20.83 -1.84
N LYS A 28 -6.63 20.43 -2.69
CA LYS A 28 -6.40 19.59 -3.87
C LYS A 28 -5.49 20.30 -4.87
N GLU A 29 -5.89 21.47 -5.36
CA GLU A 29 -5.13 22.22 -6.37
C GLU A 29 -3.74 22.59 -5.85
N ALA A 30 -3.61 22.91 -4.57
CA ALA A 30 -2.33 23.17 -3.93
C ALA A 30 -1.44 21.91 -3.90
N THR A 31 -2.01 20.75 -3.60
CA THR A 31 -1.27 19.46 -3.58
C THR A 31 -0.86 19.06 -5.00
N GLU A 32 -1.75 19.20 -5.98
CA GLU A 32 -1.43 18.96 -7.39
C GLU A 32 -0.32 19.90 -7.88
N LEU A 33 -0.44 21.20 -7.61
CA LEU A 33 0.58 22.19 -7.94
C LEU A 33 1.93 21.86 -7.28
N ALA A 34 1.90 21.34 -6.06
CA ALA A 34 3.07 21.01 -5.26
C ALA A 34 3.80 19.76 -5.73
N PHE A 35 3.09 18.75 -6.23
CA PHE A 35 3.65 17.41 -6.44
C PHE A 35 3.54 16.85 -7.86
N VAL A 36 2.66 17.37 -8.71
CA VAL A 36 2.53 16.89 -10.10
C VAL A 36 3.69 17.43 -10.94
N PRO A 37 4.52 16.57 -11.56
CA PRO A 37 5.57 17.02 -12.46
C PRO A 37 5.05 17.90 -13.59
N ARG A 38 5.85 18.91 -13.95
CA ARG A 38 5.56 19.82 -15.07
C ARG A 38 6.29 19.44 -16.35
N SER A 39 7.36 18.66 -16.25
CA SER A 39 8.11 18.14 -17.39
C SER A 39 7.33 17.05 -18.12
N GLU A 40 7.66 16.85 -19.40
CA GLU A 40 7.22 15.67 -20.16
C GLU A 40 7.77 14.37 -19.56
N PHE A 41 7.09 13.25 -19.82
CA PHE A 41 7.62 11.93 -19.50
C PHE A 41 8.86 11.63 -20.36
N THR A 42 9.94 11.20 -19.70
CA THR A 42 11.14 10.73 -20.40
C THR A 42 11.16 9.21 -20.42
N ALA A 43 10.97 8.64 -21.62
CA ALA A 43 11.07 7.20 -21.81
C ALA A 43 12.46 6.70 -21.42
N GLN A 44 12.52 5.72 -20.52
CA GLN A 44 13.78 5.12 -20.09
C GLN A 44 13.95 3.73 -20.70
N PRO A 45 15.19 3.34 -21.04
CA PRO A 45 15.47 2.00 -21.54
C PRO A 45 14.96 0.93 -20.57
N ALA A 46 14.60 -0.22 -21.13
CA ALA A 46 14.38 -1.42 -20.34
C ALA A 46 15.66 -1.73 -19.55
N LEU A 47 15.51 -2.29 -18.35
CA LEU A 47 16.65 -2.83 -17.64
C LEU A 47 17.20 -4.02 -18.42
N ASP A 48 18.47 -4.37 -18.17
CA ASP A 48 19.04 -5.60 -18.69
C ASP A 48 18.15 -6.80 -18.30
N SER A 49 18.03 -7.80 -19.17
CA SER A 49 17.10 -8.92 -18.95
C SER A 49 17.35 -9.69 -17.65
N ASN A 50 18.58 -9.64 -17.14
CA ASN A 50 19.02 -10.27 -15.90
C ASN A 50 19.19 -9.27 -14.73
N ALA A 51 18.67 -8.05 -14.81
CA ALA A 51 18.89 -7.02 -13.79
C ALA A 51 18.57 -7.50 -12.37
N TYR A 52 17.48 -8.26 -12.18
CA TYR A 52 17.08 -8.79 -10.88
C TYR A 52 17.87 -10.01 -10.39
N ALA A 53 18.83 -10.52 -11.18
CA ALA A 53 19.84 -11.45 -10.67
C ALA A 53 20.86 -10.75 -9.76
N ASP A 54 20.99 -9.42 -9.85
CA ASP A 54 21.82 -8.63 -8.93
C ASP A 54 21.13 -8.51 -7.57
N PRO A 55 21.74 -8.99 -6.46
CA PRO A 55 21.22 -8.79 -5.11
C PRO A 55 20.97 -7.32 -4.75
N ALA A 56 21.67 -6.37 -5.36
CA ALA A 56 21.50 -4.93 -5.09
C ALA A 56 20.18 -4.36 -5.64
N MET A 57 19.48 -5.09 -6.51
CA MET A 57 18.15 -4.74 -7.03
C MET A 57 17.01 -5.14 -6.10
N TRP A 58 17.33 -5.56 -4.87
CA TRP A 58 16.35 -5.99 -3.88
C TRP A 58 16.50 -5.18 -2.59
N TYR A 59 15.38 -4.72 -2.03
CA TYR A 59 15.34 -4.22 -0.67
C TYR A 59 15.22 -5.35 0.35
N ALA A 60 14.54 -6.44 -0.02
CA ALA A 60 14.45 -7.67 0.74
C ALA A 60 14.58 -8.86 -0.20
N ARG A 61 15.37 -9.85 0.20
CA ARG A 61 15.52 -11.16 -0.44
C ARG A 61 16.15 -12.16 0.54
N PRO A 62 16.00 -13.47 0.30
CA PRO A 62 16.70 -14.49 1.06
C PRO A 62 18.21 -14.23 1.17
N GLY A 63 18.76 -14.46 2.36
CA GLY A 63 20.19 -14.30 2.64
C GLY A 63 20.65 -12.89 3.06
N MET A 64 19.75 -11.92 3.24
CA MET A 64 20.12 -10.57 3.71
C MET A 64 20.42 -10.46 5.22
N GLY A 65 20.03 -11.44 6.03
CA GLY A 65 20.27 -11.45 7.48
C GLY A 65 19.70 -10.22 8.17
N ALA A 66 20.42 -9.64 9.14
CA ALA A 66 19.97 -8.50 9.93
C ALA A 66 19.76 -7.19 9.12
N ALA A 67 20.29 -7.10 7.89
CA ALA A 67 20.10 -5.94 7.02
C ALA A 67 18.76 -5.94 6.27
N ASP A 68 17.98 -7.02 6.38
CA ASP A 68 16.68 -7.16 5.77
C ASP A 68 15.63 -6.30 6.52
N PRO A 69 15.04 -5.26 5.88
CA PRO A 69 14.05 -4.41 6.54
C PRO A 69 12.78 -5.18 6.94
N VAL A 70 12.47 -6.31 6.30
CA VAL A 70 11.29 -7.13 6.61
C VAL A 70 11.45 -7.85 7.95
N ARG A 71 12.68 -8.04 8.43
CA ARG A 71 12.96 -8.66 9.74
C ARG A 71 12.77 -7.70 10.92
N PHE A 72 12.29 -6.49 10.68
CA PHE A 72 11.92 -5.59 11.75
C PHE A 72 10.84 -6.22 12.64
N VAL A 73 11.09 -6.24 13.95
CA VAL A 73 10.15 -6.74 14.95
C VAL A 73 9.81 -5.58 15.90
N PRO A 74 8.55 -5.13 15.95
CA PRO A 74 8.16 -4.09 16.89
C PRO A 74 8.14 -4.61 18.33
N GLN A 75 8.30 -3.70 19.28
CA GLN A 75 8.15 -4.00 20.70
C GLN A 75 6.74 -4.51 20.97
N GLY A 76 6.63 -5.58 21.77
CA GLY A 76 5.36 -6.23 22.05
C GLY A 76 4.88 -7.20 20.97
N ALA A 77 5.64 -7.37 19.87
CA ALA A 77 5.34 -8.42 18.91
C ALA A 77 5.41 -9.81 19.56
N PRO A 78 4.44 -10.69 19.28
CA PRO A 78 4.50 -12.05 19.77
C PRO A 78 5.73 -12.75 19.20
N THR A 79 6.45 -13.47 20.07
CA THR A 79 7.53 -14.37 19.66
C THR A 79 6.97 -15.37 18.65
N PRO A 80 7.64 -15.61 17.51
CA PRO A 80 7.20 -16.64 16.57
C PRO A 80 7.04 -17.97 17.31
N ALA A 81 5.87 -18.59 17.22
CA ALA A 81 5.72 -19.97 17.66
C ALA A 81 6.63 -20.84 16.79
N ALA A 82 7.57 -21.55 17.41
CA ALA A 82 8.48 -22.45 16.70
C ALA A 82 7.85 -23.85 16.60
N ALA A 83 8.01 -24.44 15.40
CA ALA A 83 7.52 -25.73 14.91
C ALA A 83 6.10 -25.71 14.31
N ASP A 84 6.01 -26.16 13.05
CA ASP A 84 4.79 -26.40 12.23
C ASP A 84 4.12 -25.21 11.52
N ALA A 85 4.79 -24.07 11.35
CA ALA A 85 4.29 -23.03 10.44
C ALA A 85 4.29 -23.54 8.98
N ALA A 86 3.18 -23.32 8.27
CA ALA A 86 3.09 -23.60 6.85
C ALA A 86 4.22 -22.87 6.10
N LYS A 87 4.86 -23.55 5.16
CA LYS A 87 5.88 -22.96 4.30
C LYS A 87 5.25 -22.14 3.19
N PHE A 88 5.82 -20.97 2.90
CA PHE A 88 5.34 -20.09 1.83
C PHE A 88 6.36 -19.01 1.47
N ALA A 89 6.25 -18.53 0.23
CA ALA A 89 7.05 -17.43 -0.29
C ALA A 89 6.17 -16.18 -0.51
N VAL A 90 6.73 -15.00 -0.26
CA VAL A 90 6.04 -13.71 -0.39
C VAL A 90 6.75 -12.85 -1.42
N PHE A 91 5.98 -12.33 -2.38
CA PHE A 91 6.41 -11.23 -3.23
C PHE A 91 5.69 -9.95 -2.78
N PHE A 92 6.44 -9.04 -2.14
CA PHE A 92 5.92 -7.80 -1.59
C PHE A 92 6.34 -6.61 -2.45
N VAL A 93 5.38 -5.85 -2.98
CA VAL A 93 5.64 -4.61 -3.72
C VAL A 93 5.33 -3.41 -2.82
N HIS A 94 6.36 -2.64 -2.48
CA HIS A 94 6.24 -1.48 -1.60
C HIS A 94 5.48 -0.31 -2.26
N PRO A 95 4.90 0.61 -1.47
CA PRO A 95 4.22 1.78 -2.00
C PRO A 95 5.23 2.80 -2.55
N THR A 96 4.70 3.89 -3.11
CA THR A 96 5.49 5.03 -3.60
C THR A 96 6.36 5.63 -2.50
N SER A 97 7.67 5.39 -2.58
CA SER A 97 8.68 6.01 -1.72
C SER A 97 9.30 7.26 -2.34
N TYR A 98 9.02 7.50 -3.63
CA TYR A 98 9.48 8.68 -4.36
C TYR A 98 8.50 9.85 -4.23
N ILE A 99 8.78 10.68 -3.22
CA ILE A 99 8.02 11.89 -2.91
C ILE A 99 8.95 13.08 -3.20
N ARG A 100 8.66 13.79 -4.30
CA ARG A 100 9.40 14.97 -4.73
C ARG A 100 8.45 16.12 -4.97
N PRO A 101 8.68 17.29 -4.35
CA PRO A 101 8.01 18.51 -4.75
C PRO A 101 8.33 18.82 -6.21
N ALA A 102 7.31 19.16 -6.98
CA ALA A 102 7.41 19.72 -8.33
C ALA A 102 7.56 21.25 -8.31
N ILE A 103 7.41 21.90 -7.16
CA ILE A 103 7.72 23.34 -6.99
C ILE A 103 9.22 23.49 -6.69
N GLY A 104 9.90 24.31 -7.49
CA GLY A 104 11.30 24.69 -7.25
C GLY A 104 12.35 23.78 -7.90
N ALA A 105 11.97 22.62 -8.42
CA ALA A 105 12.80 21.77 -9.27
C ALA A 105 11.91 20.86 -10.14
N ASP A 106 12.36 20.54 -11.35
CA ASP A 106 11.70 19.52 -12.18
C ASP A 106 11.94 18.15 -11.55
N ALA A 107 10.87 17.54 -11.02
CA ALA A 107 10.90 16.17 -10.53
C ALA A 107 10.62 15.21 -11.71
N PRO A 108 11.47 14.21 -11.98
CA PRO A 108 11.17 13.21 -12.99
C PRO A 108 9.92 12.40 -12.59
N TRP A 109 9.21 11.89 -13.60
CA TRP A 109 8.02 11.07 -13.39
C TRP A 109 8.28 9.74 -12.68
N ASN A 110 9.52 9.25 -12.71
CA ASN A 110 9.92 8.02 -12.03
C ASN A 110 11.20 8.22 -11.22
N ALA A 111 11.28 7.51 -10.10
CA ALA A 111 12.46 7.46 -9.26
C ALA A 111 13.65 6.83 -10.01
N PRO A 112 14.82 7.49 -10.05
CA PRO A 112 16.05 6.83 -10.44
C PRO A 112 16.37 5.68 -9.47
N ILE A 113 16.91 4.57 -9.99
CA ILE A 113 17.51 3.55 -9.13
C ILE A 113 18.70 4.19 -8.40
N GLY A 114 18.79 3.98 -7.08
CA GLY A 114 19.83 4.59 -6.24
C GLY A 114 19.48 5.97 -5.68
N ASP A 115 18.28 6.51 -5.90
CA ASP A 115 17.85 7.75 -5.24
C ASP A 115 17.78 7.55 -3.71
N SER A 116 18.65 8.24 -2.97
CA SER A 116 18.89 7.98 -1.54
C SER A 116 17.64 8.14 -0.67
N ASP A 117 16.80 9.14 -0.96
CA ASP A 117 15.61 9.41 -0.17
C ASP A 117 14.53 8.38 -0.47
N ALA A 118 14.37 8.02 -1.75
CA ALA A 118 13.45 6.96 -2.16
C ALA A 118 13.84 5.62 -1.56
N GLU A 119 15.13 5.27 -1.56
CA GLU A 119 15.62 4.02 -0.99
C GLU A 119 15.44 3.99 0.54
N THR A 120 15.78 5.08 1.23
CA THR A 120 15.62 5.21 2.68
C THR A 120 14.15 5.06 3.08
N ARG A 121 13.25 5.74 2.33
CA ARG A 121 11.81 5.68 2.59
C ARG A 121 11.21 4.32 2.23
N ALA A 122 11.67 3.67 1.15
CA ALA A 122 11.23 2.32 0.81
C ALA A 122 11.59 1.31 1.91
N ARG A 123 12.82 1.38 2.45
CA ARG A 123 13.24 0.56 3.59
C ARG A 123 12.37 0.81 4.82
N LEU A 124 12.03 2.08 5.11
CA LEU A 124 11.11 2.41 6.20
C LEU A 124 9.73 1.80 5.99
N PHE A 125 9.15 1.92 4.79
CA PHE A 125 7.85 1.31 4.49
C PHE A 125 7.87 -0.20 4.60
N LEU A 126 8.94 -0.87 4.15
CA LEU A 126 9.07 -2.32 4.28
C LEU A 126 9.10 -2.76 5.75
N ARG A 127 9.74 -1.99 6.64
CA ARG A 127 9.69 -2.27 8.09
C ARG A 127 8.28 -2.23 8.64
N GLY A 128 7.46 -1.27 8.22
CA GLY A 128 6.08 -1.13 8.72
C GLY A 128 5.05 -2.03 8.03
N MET A 129 5.25 -2.35 6.75
CA MET A 129 4.22 -2.91 5.89
C MET A 129 4.51 -4.34 5.41
N ALA A 130 5.79 -4.71 5.28
CA ALA A 130 6.18 -6.05 4.84
C ALA A 130 6.54 -6.98 6.02
N SER A 131 6.94 -6.43 7.17
CA SER A 131 7.28 -7.23 8.36
C SER A 131 6.15 -8.10 8.95
N PRO A 132 4.84 -7.84 8.75
CA PRO A 132 3.80 -8.82 9.10
C PRO A 132 3.98 -10.17 8.41
N PHE A 133 4.61 -10.18 7.23
CA PHE A 133 4.86 -11.36 6.40
C PHE A 133 6.18 -12.07 6.73
N ALA A 134 6.94 -11.61 7.72
CA ALA A 134 8.28 -12.13 8.04
C ALA A 134 8.33 -13.59 8.53
N ALA A 135 7.17 -14.23 8.73
CA ALA A 135 7.07 -15.66 9.00
C ALA A 135 7.23 -16.54 7.75
N ALA A 136 7.22 -15.95 6.55
CA ALA A 136 7.50 -16.63 5.30
C ALA A 136 8.94 -17.19 5.27
N ASP A 137 9.15 -18.27 4.53
CA ASP A 137 10.50 -18.80 4.27
C ASP A 137 11.33 -17.79 3.47
N GLU A 138 10.67 -17.14 2.51
CA GLU A 138 11.27 -16.12 1.65
C GLU A 138 10.34 -14.91 1.52
N VAL A 139 10.86 -13.71 1.78
CA VAL A 139 10.21 -12.45 1.41
C VAL A 139 11.09 -11.71 0.40
N TRP A 140 10.51 -11.40 -0.75
CA TRP A 140 11.16 -10.68 -1.84
C TRP A 140 10.48 -9.33 -2.03
N ALA A 141 11.27 -8.25 -1.98
CA ALA A 141 10.81 -6.90 -2.25
C ALA A 141 11.77 -6.18 -3.20
N PRO A 142 11.38 -5.92 -4.46
CA PRO A 142 12.29 -5.38 -5.47
C PRO A 142 12.50 -3.88 -5.32
N LYS A 143 13.67 -3.41 -5.77
CA LYS A 143 13.83 -2.02 -6.22
C LYS A 143 13.21 -1.88 -7.59
N TYR A 144 12.46 -0.82 -7.84
CA TYR A 144 11.91 -0.52 -9.16
C TYR A 144 11.80 0.99 -9.35
N ARG A 145 11.75 1.44 -10.61
CA ARG A 145 11.59 2.87 -10.95
C ARG A 145 10.14 3.30 -10.73
N GLN A 146 9.78 3.46 -9.46
CA GLN A 146 8.46 3.89 -9.00
C GLN A 146 7.99 5.17 -9.69
N ALA A 147 6.71 5.26 -10.04
CA ALA A 147 6.13 6.54 -10.42
C ALA A 147 6.10 7.46 -9.20
N VAL A 148 6.41 8.74 -9.40
CA VAL A 148 6.38 9.77 -8.37
C VAL A 148 4.98 9.96 -7.80
N ILE A 149 4.87 10.41 -6.55
CA ILE A 149 3.56 10.63 -5.90
C ILE A 149 2.60 11.49 -6.74
N GLY A 150 3.12 12.45 -7.49
CA GLY A 150 2.34 13.30 -8.39
C GLY A 150 1.60 12.54 -9.50
N ALA A 151 2.04 11.35 -9.89
CA ALA A 151 1.33 10.50 -10.84
C ALA A 151 -0.05 10.04 -10.34
N PHE A 152 -0.30 10.06 -9.03
CA PHE A 152 -1.59 9.71 -8.43
C PHE A 152 -2.52 10.92 -8.23
N LEU A 153 -2.06 12.11 -8.61
CA LEU A 153 -2.75 13.38 -8.39
C LEU A 153 -3.18 14.02 -9.72
N THR A 154 -3.14 13.30 -10.83
CA THR A 154 -3.39 13.86 -12.16
C THR A 154 -3.87 12.81 -13.16
N ASP A 155 -4.59 13.24 -14.20
CA ASP A 155 -5.08 12.39 -15.29
C ASP A 155 -4.23 12.51 -16.56
N LYS A 156 -3.05 13.14 -16.45
CA LYS A 156 -2.08 13.25 -17.55
C LYS A 156 -1.64 11.87 -18.04
N ALA A 157 -1.39 11.75 -19.35
CA ALA A 157 -0.92 10.51 -19.95
C ALA A 157 0.44 10.06 -19.36
N GLU A 158 1.27 11.02 -18.99
CA GLU A 158 2.59 10.84 -18.37
C GLU A 158 2.52 10.09 -17.04
N ALA A 159 1.43 10.23 -16.28
CA ALA A 159 1.20 9.46 -15.07
C ALA A 159 1.06 7.97 -15.39
N ASN A 160 0.28 7.63 -16.43
CA ASN A 160 0.13 6.24 -16.88
C ASN A 160 1.44 5.69 -17.46
N GLN A 161 2.17 6.47 -18.24
CA GLN A 161 3.49 6.08 -18.76
C GLN A 161 4.49 5.78 -17.63
N ALA A 162 4.44 6.57 -16.55
CA ALA A 162 5.25 6.35 -15.37
C ALA A 162 4.87 5.06 -14.63
N LEU A 163 3.57 4.80 -14.47
CA LEU A 163 3.06 3.57 -13.86
C LEU A 163 3.37 2.33 -14.70
N ASP A 164 3.33 2.43 -16.04
CA ASP A 164 3.71 1.36 -16.95
C ASP A 164 5.21 1.05 -16.87
N LEU A 165 6.05 2.08 -16.76
CA LEU A 165 7.48 1.91 -16.55
C LEU A 165 7.77 1.22 -15.21
N ALA A 166 7.09 1.62 -14.14
CA ALA A 166 7.20 0.99 -12.82
C ALA A 166 6.73 -0.48 -12.87
N TYR A 167 5.60 -0.75 -13.54
CA TYR A 167 5.08 -2.10 -13.70
C TYR A 167 6.03 -3.01 -14.47
N ARG A 168 6.65 -2.52 -15.55
CA ARG A 168 7.64 -3.29 -16.33
C ARG A 168 8.79 -3.80 -15.45
N ASP A 169 9.32 -2.96 -14.58
CA ASP A 169 10.39 -3.34 -13.66
C ASP A 169 9.89 -4.37 -12.63
N VAL A 170 8.70 -4.14 -12.04
CA VAL A 170 8.09 -5.09 -11.08
C VAL A 170 7.76 -6.44 -11.73
N ALA A 171 7.28 -6.46 -12.95
CA ALA A 171 7.00 -7.67 -13.72
C ALA A 171 8.28 -8.48 -13.98
N GLN A 172 9.39 -7.80 -14.31
CA GLN A 172 10.68 -8.46 -14.47
C GLN A 172 11.21 -9.03 -13.15
N ALA A 173 11.03 -8.31 -12.03
CA ALA A 173 11.37 -8.81 -10.70
C ALA A 173 10.53 -10.03 -10.31
N PHE A 174 9.24 -9.99 -10.62
CA PHE A 174 8.31 -11.08 -10.37
C PHE A 174 8.68 -12.34 -11.14
N ASP A 175 9.08 -12.20 -12.42
CA ASP A 175 9.56 -13.33 -13.21
C ASP A 175 10.80 -13.98 -12.56
N PHE A 176 11.74 -13.19 -12.04
CA PHE A 176 12.90 -13.70 -11.30
C PHE A 176 12.49 -14.41 -10.00
N PHE A 177 11.57 -13.82 -9.24
CA PHE A 177 11.02 -14.41 -8.02
C PHE A 177 10.37 -15.78 -8.30
N VAL A 178 9.47 -15.87 -9.27
CA VAL A 178 8.77 -17.13 -9.61
C VAL A 178 9.76 -18.19 -10.11
N ALA A 179 10.81 -17.78 -10.84
CA ALA A 179 11.87 -18.68 -11.28
C ALA A 179 12.66 -19.27 -10.11
N THR A 180 12.89 -18.48 -9.06
CA THR A 180 13.79 -18.81 -7.94
C THR A 180 13.09 -19.42 -6.72
N ALA A 181 11.88 -18.97 -6.42
CA ALA A 181 11.11 -19.43 -5.26
C ALA A 181 10.87 -20.96 -5.31
N PRO A 182 10.90 -21.65 -4.16
CA PRO A 182 10.66 -23.10 -4.10
C PRO A 182 9.38 -23.49 -4.83
N LYS A 183 9.44 -24.51 -5.70
CA LYS A 183 8.35 -24.83 -6.65
C LYS A 183 7.12 -25.42 -5.97
N ASP A 184 7.32 -26.04 -4.83
CA ASP A 184 6.31 -26.67 -3.98
C ASP A 184 5.70 -25.71 -2.94
N GLU A 185 6.26 -24.51 -2.78
CA GLU A 185 5.72 -23.54 -1.83
C GLU A 185 4.59 -22.69 -2.45
N PRO A 186 3.50 -22.46 -1.68
CA PRO A 186 2.50 -21.46 -2.01
C PRO A 186 3.10 -20.06 -2.02
N ILE A 187 2.52 -19.20 -2.85
CA ILE A 187 2.91 -17.81 -3.04
C ILE A 187 1.84 -16.89 -2.45
N VAL A 188 2.29 -15.90 -1.69
CA VAL A 188 1.52 -14.74 -1.28
C VAL A 188 1.97 -13.54 -2.09
N LEU A 189 1.03 -12.89 -2.77
CA LEU A 189 1.28 -11.60 -3.42
C LEU A 189 0.76 -10.49 -2.52
N ALA A 190 1.62 -9.53 -2.16
CA ALA A 190 1.22 -8.45 -1.27
C ALA A 190 1.78 -7.12 -1.77
N GLY A 191 1.04 -6.05 -1.54
CA GLY A 191 1.51 -4.72 -1.84
C GLY A 191 0.66 -3.66 -1.17
N HIS A 192 1.18 -2.44 -1.13
CA HIS A 192 0.45 -1.28 -0.62
C HIS A 192 0.43 -0.15 -1.65
N SER A 193 -0.69 0.56 -1.78
CA SER A 193 -0.81 1.74 -2.66
C SER A 193 -0.35 1.43 -4.10
N GLN A 194 0.64 2.13 -4.65
CA GLN A 194 1.25 1.80 -5.95
C GLN A 194 1.63 0.32 -6.07
N GLY A 195 2.20 -0.27 -5.03
CA GLY A 195 2.57 -1.68 -5.04
C GLY A 195 1.38 -2.63 -5.10
N ALA A 196 0.25 -2.25 -4.47
CA ALA A 196 -1.01 -2.99 -4.61
C ALA A 196 -1.54 -2.94 -6.05
N LEU A 197 -1.48 -1.78 -6.72
CA LEU A 197 -1.78 -1.68 -8.15
C LEU A 197 -0.89 -2.61 -8.99
N MET A 198 0.42 -2.66 -8.70
CA MET A 198 1.34 -3.56 -9.41
C MET A 198 0.97 -5.03 -9.18
N VAL A 199 0.62 -5.41 -7.94
CA VAL A 199 0.16 -6.77 -7.62
C VAL A 199 -1.12 -7.14 -8.38
N LEU A 200 -2.10 -6.23 -8.46
CA LEU A 200 -3.32 -6.44 -9.24
C LEU A 200 -3.01 -6.65 -10.73
N ARG A 201 -2.07 -5.87 -11.29
CA ARG A 201 -1.61 -6.07 -12.68
C ARG A 201 -0.87 -7.39 -12.87
N LEU A 202 0.02 -7.77 -11.95
CA LEU A 202 0.69 -9.08 -12.00
C LEU A 202 -0.33 -10.22 -12.01
N LEU A 203 -1.37 -10.13 -11.17
CA LEU A 203 -2.43 -11.15 -11.12
C LEU A 203 -3.09 -11.30 -12.50
N ARG A 204 -3.48 -10.18 -13.14
CA ARG A 204 -4.14 -10.18 -14.45
C ARG A 204 -3.25 -10.61 -15.62
N GLU A 205 -2.02 -10.12 -15.64
CA GLU A 205 -1.16 -10.21 -16.84
C GLU A 205 -0.16 -11.38 -16.78
N LYS A 206 0.15 -11.89 -15.58
CA LYS A 206 1.20 -12.91 -15.36
C LYS A 206 0.70 -14.19 -14.68
N VAL A 207 -0.41 -14.13 -13.95
CA VAL A 207 -0.87 -15.25 -13.11
C VAL A 207 -2.11 -15.94 -13.69
N ILE A 208 -3.20 -15.21 -13.89
CA ILE A 208 -4.48 -15.80 -14.34
C ILE A 208 -4.29 -16.47 -15.70
N GLY A 209 -4.90 -17.64 -15.88
CA GLY A 209 -4.79 -18.43 -17.11
C GLY A 209 -3.47 -19.18 -17.26
N THR A 210 -2.58 -19.12 -16.27
CA THR A 210 -1.31 -19.87 -16.22
C THR A 210 -1.31 -20.90 -15.07
N PRO A 211 -0.42 -21.90 -15.09
CA PRO A 211 -0.25 -22.82 -13.96
C PRO A 211 0.15 -22.13 -12.65
N LEU A 212 0.70 -20.90 -12.71
CA LEU A 212 1.09 -20.14 -11.52
C LEU A 212 -0.11 -19.79 -10.63
N ALA A 213 -1.31 -19.65 -11.21
CA ALA A 213 -2.53 -19.36 -10.46
C ALA A 213 -2.81 -20.39 -9.36
N GLN A 214 -2.45 -21.67 -9.59
CA GLN A 214 -2.65 -22.75 -8.61
C GLN A 214 -1.73 -22.63 -7.39
N ARG A 215 -0.65 -21.84 -7.50
CA ARG A 215 0.30 -21.59 -6.41
C ARG A 215 -0.04 -20.34 -5.61
N ILE A 216 -0.95 -19.49 -6.09
CA ILE A 216 -1.31 -18.27 -5.35
C ILE A 216 -2.24 -18.64 -4.21
N ALA A 217 -1.70 -18.63 -2.99
CA ALA A 217 -2.46 -18.91 -1.78
C ALA A 217 -3.22 -17.68 -1.29
N MET A 218 -2.66 -16.47 -1.45
CA MET A 218 -3.30 -15.22 -1.02
C MET A 218 -2.83 -14.02 -1.82
N VAL A 219 -3.71 -13.02 -1.93
CA VAL A 219 -3.39 -11.70 -2.51
C VAL A 219 -3.85 -10.60 -1.56
N TYR A 220 -2.92 -9.72 -1.15
CA TYR A 220 -3.16 -8.58 -0.26
C TYR A 220 -2.81 -7.25 -0.96
N PRO A 221 -3.67 -6.72 -1.85
CA PRO A 221 -3.44 -5.44 -2.54
C PRO A 221 -3.99 -4.28 -1.70
N VAL A 222 -3.41 -4.08 -0.51
CA VAL A 222 -3.93 -3.17 0.54
C VAL A 222 -3.79 -1.69 0.13
N GLY A 223 -4.76 -0.86 0.50
CA GLY A 223 -4.74 0.57 0.20
C GLY A 223 -4.96 0.90 -1.28
N TRP A 224 -5.38 -0.08 -2.09
CA TRP A 224 -5.83 0.18 -3.45
C TRP A 224 -7.30 -0.22 -3.59
N PRO A 225 -8.19 0.72 -3.97
CA PRO A 225 -9.60 0.39 -4.19
C PRO A 225 -9.76 -0.63 -5.31
N VAL A 226 -10.66 -1.60 -5.11
CA VAL A 226 -11.01 -2.63 -6.09
C VAL A 226 -12.51 -2.64 -6.24
N SER A 227 -13.03 -2.29 -7.42
CA SER A 227 -14.47 -2.31 -7.70
C SER A 227 -14.98 -3.75 -7.60
N VAL A 228 -16.05 -3.96 -6.84
CA VAL A 228 -16.70 -5.28 -6.74
C VAL A 228 -17.24 -5.71 -8.10
N GLU A 229 -17.76 -4.77 -8.90
CA GLU A 229 -18.39 -5.04 -10.18
C GLU A 229 -17.39 -5.10 -11.34
N HIS A 230 -16.49 -4.13 -11.43
CA HIS A 230 -15.69 -3.91 -12.64
C HIS A 230 -14.21 -4.30 -12.53
N ASP A 231 -13.71 -4.60 -11.33
CA ASP A 231 -12.33 -5.05 -11.13
C ASP A 231 -12.27 -6.51 -10.66
N LEU A 232 -12.97 -6.84 -9.57
CA LEU A 232 -12.86 -8.14 -8.91
C LEU A 232 -13.07 -9.35 -9.84
N PRO A 233 -14.08 -9.37 -10.74
CA PRO A 233 -14.30 -10.51 -11.63
C PRO A 233 -13.12 -10.77 -12.59
N ALA A 234 -12.35 -9.73 -12.94
CA ALA A 234 -11.19 -9.84 -13.83
C ALA A 234 -9.92 -10.35 -13.12
N LEU A 235 -9.95 -10.52 -11.80
CA LEU A 235 -8.80 -10.93 -10.98
C LEU A 235 -8.69 -12.45 -10.77
N GLY A 236 -9.69 -13.23 -11.20
CA GLY A 236 -9.65 -14.70 -11.16
C GLY A 236 -9.63 -15.30 -9.75
N LEU A 237 -9.73 -14.47 -8.70
CA LEU A 237 -9.84 -14.83 -7.30
C LEU A 237 -11.00 -14.04 -6.68
N PRO A 238 -11.82 -14.64 -5.80
CA PRO A 238 -12.87 -13.93 -5.08
C PRO A 238 -12.29 -13.08 -3.96
N ALA A 239 -13.08 -12.12 -3.45
CA ALA A 239 -12.81 -11.54 -2.14
C ALA A 239 -12.92 -12.61 -1.04
N CYS A 240 -12.17 -12.45 0.05
CA CYS A 240 -12.18 -13.43 1.14
C CYS A 240 -13.49 -13.41 1.93
N ALA A 241 -14.31 -14.45 1.77
CA ALA A 241 -15.62 -14.59 2.40
C ALA A 241 -15.56 -15.12 3.84
N THR A 242 -14.50 -15.85 4.21
CA THR A 242 -14.30 -16.34 5.59
C THR A 242 -12.85 -16.16 6.04
N PRO A 243 -12.58 -16.21 7.37
CA PRO A 243 -11.23 -16.00 7.91
C PRO A 243 -10.21 -17.07 7.48
N ASP A 244 -10.67 -18.29 7.22
CA ASP A 244 -9.88 -19.46 6.86
C ASP A 244 -9.84 -19.74 5.35
N GLN A 245 -10.54 -18.97 4.52
CA GLN A 245 -10.49 -19.13 3.08
C GLN A 245 -9.11 -18.73 2.54
N ALA A 246 -8.40 -19.67 1.92
CA ALA A 246 -7.26 -19.38 1.05
C ALA A 246 -7.72 -19.22 -0.41
N GLY A 247 -6.82 -18.77 -1.29
CA GLY A 247 -7.11 -18.53 -2.70
C GLY A 247 -8.08 -17.36 -2.90
N CYS A 248 -7.90 -16.28 -2.13
CA CYS A 248 -8.76 -15.10 -2.18
C CYS A 248 -7.97 -13.80 -2.06
N ILE A 249 -8.66 -12.69 -2.30
CA ILE A 249 -8.14 -11.32 -2.19
C ILE A 249 -8.64 -10.69 -0.89
N ALA A 250 -7.73 -10.13 -0.11
CA ALA A 250 -8.03 -9.33 1.08
C ALA A 250 -7.46 -7.92 0.93
N THR A 251 -8.33 -6.91 0.87
CA THR A 251 -7.93 -5.51 0.77
C THR A 251 -8.88 -4.60 1.56
N TRP A 252 -8.39 -3.43 1.91
CA TRP A 252 -9.12 -2.38 2.62
C TRP A 252 -8.46 -1.02 2.38
N SER A 253 -9.24 0.04 2.60
CA SER A 253 -8.81 1.44 2.59
C SER A 253 -9.34 2.12 3.84
N SER A 254 -8.45 2.56 4.73
CA SER A 254 -8.79 2.94 6.11
C SER A 254 -9.10 4.43 6.26
N PHE A 255 -10.22 4.75 6.90
CA PHE A 255 -10.63 6.11 7.23
C PHE A 255 -11.12 6.20 8.68
N ALA A 256 -10.72 7.25 9.40
CA ALA A 256 -11.33 7.60 10.68
C ALA A 256 -12.62 8.41 10.45
N GLU A 257 -13.47 8.48 11.47
CA GLU A 257 -14.76 9.16 11.39
C GLU A 257 -14.67 10.60 11.96
N PRO A 258 -15.31 11.60 11.32
CA PRO A 258 -16.04 11.52 10.05
C PRO A 258 -15.08 11.35 8.86
N ALA A 259 -15.40 10.40 7.96
CA ALA A 259 -14.59 10.13 6.78
C ALA A 259 -14.98 11.08 5.63
N ASP A 260 -13.99 11.60 4.91
CA ASP A 260 -14.18 12.32 3.64
C ASP A 260 -13.34 11.66 2.54
N PRO A 261 -13.93 10.71 1.79
CA PRO A 261 -13.23 9.93 0.77
C PRO A 261 -13.28 10.57 -0.63
N ALA A 262 -13.72 11.83 -0.77
CA ALA A 262 -14.00 12.43 -2.07
C ALA A 262 -12.80 12.34 -3.04
N LEU A 263 -11.59 12.67 -2.57
CA LEU A 263 -10.37 12.60 -3.37
C LEU A 263 -10.03 11.18 -3.83
N LEU A 264 -10.30 10.18 -3.00
CA LEU A 264 -10.06 8.78 -3.34
C LEU A 264 -10.99 8.34 -4.46
N PHE A 265 -12.30 8.56 -4.29
CA PHE A 265 -13.29 8.11 -5.26
C PHE A 265 -13.21 8.89 -6.56
N GLU A 266 -12.98 10.21 -6.53
CA GLU A 266 -12.81 11.01 -7.75
C GLU A 266 -11.67 10.45 -8.63
N ARG A 267 -10.52 10.12 -8.04
CA ARG A 267 -9.39 9.55 -8.78
C ARG A 267 -9.64 8.12 -9.23
N PHE A 268 -10.28 7.32 -8.39
CA PHE A 268 -10.58 5.92 -8.68
C PHE A 268 -11.56 5.76 -9.85
N THR A 269 -12.63 6.55 -9.86
CA THR A 269 -13.69 6.47 -10.89
C THR A 269 -13.33 7.19 -12.20
N ALA A 270 -12.30 8.04 -12.19
CA ALA A 270 -11.74 8.67 -13.39
C ALA A 270 -11.07 7.68 -14.36
N THR A 271 -10.76 6.46 -13.91
CA THR A 271 -10.14 5.41 -14.74
C THR A 271 -11.10 4.23 -14.94
N PRO A 272 -11.06 3.56 -16.11
CA PRO A 272 -11.90 2.40 -16.35
C PRO A 272 -11.52 1.23 -15.42
N GLY A 273 -12.52 0.42 -15.10
CA GLY A 273 -12.36 -0.88 -14.48
C GLY A 273 -11.54 -1.83 -15.33
N PHE A 274 -11.16 -2.95 -14.74
CA PHE A 274 -10.35 -3.97 -15.42
C PHE A 274 -11.07 -4.64 -16.59
N ASP A 275 -12.39 -4.59 -16.65
CA ASP A 275 -13.22 -4.99 -17.79
C ASP A 275 -13.35 -3.91 -18.89
N GLY A 276 -12.76 -2.73 -18.70
CA GLY A 276 -12.82 -1.59 -19.60
C GLY A 276 -14.07 -0.70 -19.44
N GLN A 277 -14.99 -1.04 -18.53
CA GLN A 277 -16.16 -0.22 -18.23
C GLN A 277 -15.84 0.86 -17.19
N PRO A 278 -16.59 1.97 -17.14
CA PRO A 278 -16.48 2.92 -16.04
C PRO A 278 -16.81 2.24 -14.71
N ARG A 279 -16.01 2.48 -13.66
CA ARG A 279 -16.23 1.85 -12.35
C ARG A 279 -17.51 2.30 -11.63
N GLY A 280 -18.03 3.48 -11.99
CA GLY A 280 -19.22 4.06 -11.39
C GLY A 280 -19.09 4.32 -9.88
N ASP A 281 -20.23 4.44 -9.21
CA ASP A 281 -20.32 4.75 -7.78
C ASP A 281 -20.52 3.47 -6.92
N GLY A 282 -20.24 2.30 -7.48
CA GLY A 282 -20.38 1.02 -6.80
C GLY A 282 -19.36 0.83 -5.67
N ALA A 283 -19.69 -0.03 -4.71
CA ALA A 283 -18.83 -0.33 -3.57
C ALA A 283 -17.48 -0.95 -4.01
N ILE A 284 -16.45 -0.66 -3.23
CA ILE A 284 -15.14 -1.32 -3.34
C ILE A 284 -15.05 -2.53 -2.39
N VAL A 285 -14.14 -3.46 -2.68
CA VAL A 285 -13.90 -4.61 -1.82
C VAL A 285 -13.36 -4.15 -0.47
N CYS A 286 -14.00 -4.62 0.61
CA CYS A 286 -13.53 -4.45 1.98
C CYS A 286 -13.46 -5.80 2.69
N THR A 287 -12.25 -6.22 3.04
CA THR A 287 -12.01 -7.29 4.01
C THR A 287 -11.68 -6.65 5.34
N ASN A 288 -12.51 -6.90 6.35
CA ASN A 288 -12.27 -6.38 7.68
C ASN A 288 -11.06 -7.12 8.29
N PRO A 289 -9.93 -6.42 8.53
CA PRO A 289 -8.69 -7.06 8.96
C PRO A 289 -8.77 -7.61 10.39
N LEU A 290 -9.74 -7.17 11.19
CA LEU A 290 -9.96 -7.69 12.54
C LEU A 290 -10.70 -9.04 12.54
N THR A 291 -11.56 -9.28 11.55
CA THR A 291 -12.31 -10.54 11.44
C THR A 291 -11.69 -11.51 10.43
N GLY A 292 -10.99 -11.01 9.41
CA GLY A 292 -10.55 -11.80 8.26
C GLY A 292 -11.68 -12.10 7.26
N THR A 293 -12.80 -11.38 7.33
CA THR A 293 -13.97 -11.64 6.49
C THR A 293 -14.32 -10.39 5.67
N GLN A 294 -14.89 -10.58 4.48
CA GLN A 294 -15.49 -9.50 3.71
C GLN A 294 -16.62 -8.82 4.50
N GLY A 295 -16.60 -7.50 4.57
CA GLY A 295 -17.62 -6.72 5.28
C GLY A 295 -17.52 -6.81 6.81
N GLY A 296 -18.62 -6.46 7.48
CA GLY A 296 -18.80 -6.65 8.92
C GLY A 296 -18.10 -5.63 9.81
N THR A 297 -18.31 -5.79 11.11
CA THR A 297 -17.82 -4.94 12.20
C THR A 297 -17.09 -5.78 13.24
N ALA A 298 -16.00 -5.23 13.78
CA ALA A 298 -15.32 -5.75 14.95
C ALA A 298 -14.95 -4.59 15.89
N PRO A 299 -15.07 -4.80 17.22
CA PRO A 299 -14.72 -3.79 18.19
C PRO A 299 -13.20 -3.73 18.36
N ALA A 300 -12.70 -2.67 19.01
CA ALA A 300 -11.27 -2.40 19.10
C ALA A 300 -10.49 -3.51 19.80
N GLU A 301 -11.11 -4.23 20.74
CA GLU A 301 -10.52 -5.37 21.46
C GLU A 301 -10.09 -6.53 20.55
N ALA A 302 -10.63 -6.60 19.32
CA ALA A 302 -10.20 -7.56 18.31
C ALA A 302 -8.87 -7.15 17.62
N ASN A 303 -8.38 -5.94 17.83
CA ASN A 303 -7.09 -5.47 17.34
C ASN A 303 -5.95 -6.07 18.17
N LEU A 304 -5.24 -7.02 17.59
CA LEU A 304 -4.14 -7.75 18.21
C LEU A 304 -2.87 -6.91 18.33
N GLY A 305 -2.81 -5.75 17.69
CA GLY A 305 -1.64 -4.88 17.70
C GLY A 305 -1.58 -3.96 16.49
N THR A 306 -1.81 -2.67 16.73
CA THR A 306 -1.48 -1.56 15.82
C THR A 306 -0.02 -1.20 15.98
N LEU A 307 0.72 -1.12 14.88
CA LEU A 307 2.10 -0.65 14.88
C LEU A 307 2.15 0.88 14.95
N LYS A 308 2.56 1.39 16.12
CA LYS A 308 2.91 2.81 16.30
C LYS A 308 4.41 3.00 16.16
N PRO A 309 4.91 3.70 15.14
CA PRO A 309 6.33 4.01 15.04
C PRO A 309 6.75 5.02 16.12
N ALA A 310 8.00 4.91 16.59
CA ALA A 310 8.62 5.99 17.35
C ALA A 310 8.77 7.25 16.48
N SER A 311 8.91 8.42 17.10
CA SER A 311 8.98 9.72 16.41
C SER A 311 10.16 9.84 15.44
N ASP A 312 11.25 9.11 15.69
CA ASP A 312 12.43 9.03 14.83
C ASP A 312 12.40 7.82 13.87
N PHE A 313 11.32 7.04 13.90
CA PHE A 313 11.15 5.79 13.14
C PHE A 313 12.25 4.74 13.37
N SER A 314 13.05 4.86 14.43
CA SER A 314 14.10 3.90 14.77
C SER A 314 13.51 2.62 15.35
N THR A 315 12.41 2.72 16.09
CA THR A 315 11.67 1.61 16.70
C THR A 315 10.17 1.76 16.44
N GLY A 316 9.39 0.81 16.95
CA GLY A 316 7.93 0.88 16.96
C GLY A 316 7.37 -0.09 18.00
N GLU A 317 6.19 0.21 18.51
CA GLU A 317 5.49 -0.60 19.50
C GLU A 317 4.14 -1.08 18.95
N LEU A 318 3.68 -2.24 19.43
CA LEU A 318 2.33 -2.71 19.17
C LEU A 318 1.39 -2.25 20.27
N ILE A 319 0.32 -1.55 19.86
CA ILE A 319 -0.77 -1.13 20.72
C ILE A 319 -1.95 -2.06 20.48
N VAL A 320 -2.22 -2.93 21.44
CA VAL A 320 -3.40 -3.81 21.45
C VAL A 320 -4.65 -2.97 21.70
N GLY A 321 -5.76 -3.30 21.03
CA GLY A 321 -7.03 -2.61 21.32
C GLY A 321 -7.13 -1.20 20.74
N ALA A 322 -6.25 -0.81 19.81
CA ALA A 322 -6.10 0.60 19.43
C ALA A 322 -7.24 1.13 18.55
N VAL A 323 -7.73 0.34 17.61
CA VAL A 323 -8.80 0.75 16.67
C VAL A 323 -9.80 -0.37 16.44
N ALA A 324 -11.07 0.01 16.32
CA ALA A 324 -12.12 -0.85 15.79
C ALA A 324 -12.01 -0.93 14.25
N ALA A 325 -12.86 -1.76 13.64
CA ALA A 325 -12.97 -1.81 12.18
C ALA A 325 -14.39 -2.14 11.75
N ARG A 326 -14.95 -1.32 10.87
CA ARG A 326 -16.24 -1.55 10.21
C ARG A 326 -16.09 -1.33 8.72
N CYS A 327 -16.37 -2.35 7.92
CA CYS A 327 -16.55 -2.13 6.49
C CYS A 327 -17.89 -1.43 6.28
N ASP A 328 -17.84 -0.26 5.66
CA ASP A 328 -19.03 0.50 5.29
C ASP A 328 -19.78 -0.23 4.16
N PRO A 329 -21.08 -0.56 4.33
CA PRO A 329 -21.80 -1.38 3.36
C PRO A 329 -22.08 -0.66 2.04
N ASP A 330 -22.12 0.68 2.05
CA ASP A 330 -22.46 1.48 0.88
C ASP A 330 -21.22 1.74 0.03
N THR A 331 -20.12 2.16 0.66
CA THR A 331 -18.89 2.55 -0.05
C THR A 331 -17.85 1.44 -0.13
N GLY A 332 -17.82 0.51 0.84
CA GLY A 332 -16.72 -0.43 1.00
C GLY A 332 -15.46 0.16 1.65
N LEU A 333 -15.55 1.34 2.27
CA LEU A 333 -14.44 1.88 3.07
C LEU A 333 -14.29 1.14 4.40
N LEU A 334 -13.07 1.04 4.91
CA LEU A 334 -12.81 0.52 6.24
C LEU A 334 -12.80 1.68 7.24
N LEU A 335 -13.83 1.75 8.07
CA LEU A 335 -14.00 2.78 9.08
C LEU A 335 -13.40 2.33 10.41
N ILE A 336 -12.48 3.12 10.94
CA ILE A 336 -11.68 2.76 12.14
C ILE A 336 -12.19 3.41 13.44
N GLY A 337 -13.29 4.17 13.37
CA GLY A 337 -13.81 4.95 14.49
C GLY A 337 -13.03 6.25 14.71
N ASP A 338 -12.76 6.58 15.97
CA ASP A 338 -12.02 7.78 16.35
C ASP A 338 -10.58 7.76 15.79
N PRO A 339 -10.02 8.92 15.39
CA PRO A 339 -8.69 8.99 14.80
C PRO A 339 -7.58 8.62 15.81
N PRO A 340 -6.81 7.54 15.61
CA PRO A 340 -5.67 7.22 16.47
C PRO A 340 -4.46 8.12 16.16
N ASP A 341 -3.67 8.45 17.18
CA ASP A 341 -2.38 9.12 17.00
C ASP A 341 -1.27 8.13 16.60
N LEU A 342 -0.98 8.07 15.29
CA LEU A 342 0.10 7.27 14.69
C LEU A 342 1.20 8.12 14.04
N GLY A 343 1.18 9.45 14.28
CA GLY A 343 2.11 10.40 13.69
C GLY A 343 1.54 11.17 12.48
N PRO A 344 2.41 11.84 11.70
CA PRO A 344 2.00 12.89 10.75
C PRO A 344 1.51 12.37 9.38
N GLY A 345 1.37 11.06 9.20
CA GLY A 345 1.06 10.43 7.91
C GLY A 345 -0.43 10.41 7.53
N VAL A 346 -1.30 11.02 8.34
CA VAL A 346 -2.74 11.07 8.06
C VAL A 346 -3.00 12.05 6.92
N LEU A 347 -3.64 11.57 5.86
CA LEU A 347 -3.99 12.35 4.68
C LEU A 347 -5.30 13.13 4.90
N PRO A 348 -5.58 14.18 4.10
CA PRO A 348 -6.82 14.92 4.17
C PRO A 348 -8.07 14.01 4.14
N GLY A 349 -9.10 14.42 4.86
CA GLY A 349 -10.37 13.69 4.94
C GLY A 349 -10.37 12.50 5.90
N ASN A 350 -9.52 12.54 6.93
CA ASN A 350 -9.32 11.44 7.89
C ASN A 350 -8.88 10.14 7.20
N ASN A 351 -8.09 10.26 6.15
CA ASN A 351 -7.61 9.13 5.37
C ASN A 351 -6.32 8.56 5.97
N TYR A 352 -6.37 7.32 6.44
CA TYR A 352 -5.27 6.60 7.08
C TYR A 352 -4.48 5.72 6.10
N HIS A 353 -4.52 6.01 4.80
CA HIS A 353 -3.84 5.24 3.74
C HIS A 353 -2.39 4.85 4.07
N VAL A 354 -1.58 5.76 4.60
CA VAL A 354 -0.17 5.47 4.99
C VAL A 354 -0.06 4.40 6.08
N TYR A 355 -1.14 4.20 6.84
CA TYR A 355 -1.25 3.31 7.99
C TYR A 355 -2.14 2.08 7.76
N ASP A 356 -2.63 1.82 6.54
CA ASP A 356 -3.57 0.71 6.28
C ASP A 356 -3.07 -0.63 6.83
N ILE A 357 -1.79 -0.96 6.58
CA ILE A 357 -1.18 -2.17 7.16
C ILE A 357 -0.77 -1.95 8.63
N PRO A 358 -0.07 -0.86 9.01
CA PRO A 358 0.28 -0.60 10.40
C PRO A 358 -0.88 -0.68 11.41
N LEU A 359 -2.08 -0.19 11.08
CA LEU A 359 -3.29 -0.24 11.92
C LEU A 359 -3.67 -1.67 12.34
N PHE A 360 -3.28 -2.66 11.55
CA PHE A 360 -3.68 -4.05 11.74
C PHE A 360 -2.48 -5.01 11.65
N TRP A 361 -1.28 -4.53 11.99
CA TRP A 361 -0.01 -5.25 11.80
C TRP A 361 -0.07 -6.68 12.36
N ALA A 362 -0.50 -6.83 13.61
CA ALA A 362 -0.56 -8.14 14.27
C ALA A 362 -1.71 -9.01 13.73
N ASN A 363 -2.84 -8.40 13.39
CA ASN A 363 -3.98 -9.09 12.78
C ASN A 363 -3.62 -9.64 11.40
N LEU A 364 -2.92 -8.87 10.55
CA LEU A 364 -2.47 -9.31 9.24
C LEU A 364 -1.48 -10.47 9.36
N LYS A 365 -0.52 -10.40 10.29
CA LYS A 365 0.39 -11.52 10.58
C LYS A 365 -0.39 -12.80 10.95
N ALA A 366 -1.42 -12.68 11.79
CA ALA A 366 -2.27 -13.80 12.19
C ALA A 366 -3.17 -14.30 11.04
N ASP A 367 -3.68 -13.41 10.20
CA ASP A 367 -4.51 -13.75 9.03
C ASP A 367 -3.72 -14.56 8.00
N VAL A 368 -2.51 -14.13 7.65
CA VAL A 368 -1.62 -14.87 6.74
C VAL A 368 -1.38 -16.28 7.29
N ALA A 369 -0.97 -16.41 8.55
CA ALA A 369 -0.70 -17.71 9.16
C ALA A 369 -1.94 -18.63 9.13
N ARG A 370 -3.12 -18.09 9.46
CA ARG A 370 -4.39 -18.84 9.47
C ARG A 370 -4.76 -19.35 8.07
N ARG A 371 -4.67 -18.50 7.05
CA ARG A 371 -5.05 -18.88 5.68
C ARG A 371 -4.05 -19.85 5.06
N LEU A 372 -2.76 -19.68 5.31
CA LEU A 372 -1.74 -20.60 4.80
C LEU A 372 -1.83 -21.98 5.46
N ALA A 373 -2.27 -22.07 6.73
CA ALA A 373 -2.58 -23.34 7.37
C ALA A 373 -3.80 -24.05 6.76
N ALA A 374 -4.75 -23.29 6.20
CA ALA A 374 -5.94 -23.81 5.54
C ALA A 374 -5.75 -24.07 4.03
N TRP A 375 -4.65 -23.57 3.45
CA TRP A 375 -4.39 -23.70 2.02
C TRP A 375 -4.23 -25.15 1.61
N LYS A 376 -4.91 -25.51 0.52
CA LYS A 376 -4.74 -26.77 -0.17
C LYS A 376 -4.45 -26.44 -1.63
N PRO A 377 -3.41 -27.03 -2.25
CA PRO A 377 -3.20 -26.89 -3.68
C PRO A 377 -4.47 -27.25 -4.44
N ALA A 378 -4.79 -26.50 -5.49
CA ALA A 378 -5.87 -26.88 -6.40
C ALA A 378 -5.51 -28.23 -7.04
N THR A 379 -6.34 -29.24 -6.82
CA THR A 379 -6.17 -30.61 -7.36
C THR A 379 -6.46 -30.68 -8.85
#